data_AF-A0A510UQG5-F1
#
_entry.id   AF-A0A510UQG5-F1
#
_cell.length_a   1.000
_cell.length_b   1.000
_cell.length_c   1.000
_cell.angle_alpha   90.00
_cell.angle_beta   90.00
_cell.angle_gamma   90.00
#
_symmetry.space_group_name_H-M   'P 1'
#
loop_
_entity.id
_entity.type
_entity.pdbx_description
1 polymer ?
#
loop_
_entity_poly.entity_id
_entity_poly.type
_entity_poly.pdbx_seq_one_letter_code
_entity_poly.pdbx_strand_id
1 'polypeptide(L)'
;MQATTRAVLGGATTVVGVVGVLVAALTACQQGAGATTPRATATARPVPVAASCGAIRLGQGEEVPDEAWTCLDAALASGRATTLVVTRPTVEGDPVVLTYRVGGDVRGLEIVTDDSADAFAAPQARGVHVERCPGTVRVVEPRDCRTVDPG
;
A
#
# COMPACT_ATOMS: atom_id res chain seq x y z
N MET A 1 -19.54 -6.17 -55.39
CA MET A 1 -18.39 -6.28 -56.30
C MET A 1 -17.49 -5.07 -56.08
N GLN A 2 -16.17 -5.29 -56.18
CA GLN A 2 -15.05 -4.34 -56.08
C GLN A 2 -14.43 -4.13 -54.68
N ALA A 3 -13.25 -4.73 -54.56
CA ALA A 3 -12.24 -4.60 -53.53
C ALA A 3 -11.44 -3.29 -53.69
N THR A 4 -10.72 -2.88 -52.64
CA THR A 4 -9.28 -2.55 -52.77
C THR A 4 -8.62 -2.34 -51.40
N THR A 5 -7.70 -3.25 -51.11
CA THR A 5 -6.72 -3.24 -50.02
C THR A 5 -5.56 -2.30 -50.37
N ARG A 6 -5.01 -1.55 -49.42
CA ARG A 6 -3.62 -1.04 -49.50
C ARG A 6 -2.90 -1.19 -48.16
N ALA A 7 -1.93 -2.09 -48.16
CA ALA A 7 -0.85 -2.20 -47.18
C ALA A 7 0.28 -1.23 -47.55
N VAL A 8 1.01 -0.73 -46.56
CA VAL A 8 2.28 0.00 -46.76
C VAL A 8 3.38 -0.76 -46.02
N LEU A 9 4.34 -1.28 -46.80
CA LEU A 9 5.62 -1.86 -46.39
C LEU A 9 6.73 -0.80 -46.54
N GLY A 10 7.80 -0.92 -45.75
CA GLY A 10 9.14 -0.42 -46.05
C GLY A 10 9.67 0.60 -45.02
N GLY A 11 10.88 0.50 -44.48
CA GLY A 11 12.00 -0.38 -44.81
C GLY A 11 13.09 -0.32 -43.74
N ALA A 12 13.91 -1.37 -43.70
CA ALA A 12 15.11 -1.50 -42.91
C ALA A 12 16.31 -0.95 -43.69
N THR A 13 17.27 -0.29 -43.02
CA THR A 13 18.69 -0.37 -43.41
C THR A 13 19.62 -0.03 -42.24
N THR A 14 20.49 -0.99 -41.96
CA THR A 14 21.67 -1.00 -41.10
C THR A 14 22.76 -0.05 -41.58
N VAL A 15 23.53 0.56 -40.66
CA VAL A 15 24.88 1.10 -40.96
C VAL A 15 25.88 0.41 -40.03
N VAL A 16 26.76 -0.37 -40.63
CA VAL A 16 27.93 -1.04 -40.04
C VAL A 16 29.18 -0.42 -40.67
N GLY A 17 30.21 -0.19 -39.85
CA GLY A 17 31.61 -0.01 -40.29
C GLY A 17 32.18 1.38 -39.98
N VAL A 18 33.45 1.57 -39.60
CA VAL A 18 34.62 0.68 -39.58
C VAL A 18 35.64 1.21 -38.55
N VAL A 19 36.15 0.27 -37.75
CA VAL A 19 37.49 0.12 -37.15
C VAL A 19 38.56 1.17 -37.50
N GLY A 20 39.18 1.75 -36.46
CA GLY A 20 40.48 2.42 -36.53
C GLY A 20 41.33 2.09 -35.31
N VAL A 21 42.32 1.21 -35.51
CA VAL A 21 43.27 0.68 -34.53
C VAL A 21 44.36 1.71 -34.21
N LEU A 22 44.69 1.88 -32.92
CA LEU A 22 45.94 2.51 -32.48
C LEU A 22 46.50 1.75 -31.26
N VAL A 23 47.75 1.31 -31.40
CA VAL A 23 48.48 0.36 -30.54
C VAL A 23 49.56 1.10 -29.71
N ALA A 24 49.89 0.48 -28.56
CA ALA A 24 51.08 0.67 -27.70
C ALA A 24 51.03 1.82 -26.67
N ALA A 25 51.50 1.70 -25.41
CA ALA A 25 52.08 0.62 -24.59
C ALA A 25 52.23 1.14 -23.14
N LEU A 26 52.58 0.23 -22.20
CA LEU A 26 53.08 0.48 -20.82
C LEU A 26 51.97 0.85 -19.81
N THR A 27 51.79 0.26 -18.63
CA THR A 27 52.77 -0.22 -17.65
C THR A 27 52.02 -1.09 -16.62
N ALA A 28 52.72 -2.08 -16.05
CA ALA A 28 52.20 -2.97 -15.02
C ALA A 28 51.96 -2.25 -13.66
N CYS A 29 50.80 -2.51 -13.05
CA CYS A 29 50.63 -2.57 -11.60
C CYS A 29 49.65 -3.72 -11.30
N GLN A 30 50.21 -4.88 -10.97
CA GLN A 30 49.51 -5.86 -10.14
C GLN A 30 49.49 -5.35 -8.69
N GLN A 31 48.52 -5.87 -7.92
CA GLN A 31 48.42 -5.92 -6.46
C GLN A 31 47.58 -4.82 -5.78
N GLY A 32 46.51 -5.30 -5.16
CA GLY A 32 45.70 -4.55 -4.20
C GLY A 32 44.30 -5.12 -4.06
N ALA A 33 44.19 -6.35 -3.51
CA ALA A 33 42.92 -6.88 -3.04
C ALA A 33 42.32 -5.93 -2.00
N GLY A 34 41.24 -5.28 -2.39
CA GLY A 34 40.40 -4.45 -1.56
C GLY A 34 39.00 -4.49 -2.12
N ALA A 35 38.40 -5.68 -2.18
CA ALA A 35 36.97 -5.80 -2.35
C ALA A 35 36.34 -5.11 -1.13
N THR A 36 35.99 -3.84 -1.29
CA THR A 36 35.07 -3.16 -0.40
C THR A 36 33.76 -3.91 -0.54
N THR A 37 33.59 -4.94 0.28
CA THR A 37 32.32 -5.65 0.43
C THR A 37 31.26 -4.58 0.64
N PRO A 38 30.24 -4.47 -0.24
CA PRO A 38 29.13 -3.60 0.05
C PRO A 38 28.60 -4.02 1.41
N ARG A 39 28.70 -3.10 2.37
CA ARG A 39 28.15 -3.24 3.72
C ARG A 39 26.73 -3.73 3.53
N ALA A 40 26.45 -4.95 3.98
CA ALA A 40 25.11 -5.51 3.96
C ALA A 40 24.19 -4.47 4.60
N THR A 41 23.39 -3.82 3.76
CA THR A 41 22.27 -3.03 4.20
C THR A 41 21.45 -3.96 5.07
N ALA A 42 21.20 -3.53 6.30
CA ALA A 42 20.37 -4.24 7.26
C ALA A 42 19.18 -4.79 6.49
N THR A 43 19.09 -6.12 6.41
CA THR A 43 17.96 -6.79 5.80
C THR A 43 16.74 -6.23 6.51
N ALA A 44 15.97 -5.40 5.81
CA ALA A 44 14.73 -4.86 6.35
C ALA A 44 13.97 -6.08 6.84
N ARG A 45 13.82 -6.20 8.18
CA ARG A 45 13.04 -7.29 8.76
C ARG A 45 11.69 -7.20 8.06
N PRO A 46 11.22 -8.25 7.36
CA PRO A 46 9.91 -8.21 6.75
C PRO A 46 8.94 -7.84 7.87
N VAL A 47 8.32 -6.67 7.76
CA VAL A 47 7.21 -6.32 8.65
C VAL A 47 6.17 -7.39 8.35
N PRO A 48 5.80 -8.24 9.32
CA PRO A 48 4.80 -9.27 9.06
C PRO A 48 3.58 -8.55 8.53
N VAL A 49 3.16 -8.90 7.31
CA VAL A 49 1.88 -8.46 6.77
C VAL A 49 0.86 -8.96 7.78
N ALA A 50 0.21 -8.03 8.50
CA ALA A 50 -0.84 -8.40 9.43
C ALA A 50 -1.83 -9.29 8.67
N ALA A 51 -2.36 -10.31 9.33
CA ALA A 51 -3.46 -11.06 8.75
C ALA A 51 -4.57 -10.07 8.34
N SER A 52 -5.32 -10.37 7.28
CA SER A 52 -6.37 -9.46 6.81
C SER A 52 -7.72 -10.15 6.89
N CYS A 53 -8.70 -9.43 7.42
CA CYS A 53 -10.12 -9.77 7.35
C CYS A 53 -10.78 -9.26 6.05
N GLY A 54 -9.96 -8.74 5.12
CA GLY A 54 -10.37 -8.31 3.79
C GLY A 54 -10.27 -6.82 3.55
N ALA A 55 -10.65 -6.45 2.33
CA ALA A 55 -10.88 -5.08 1.91
C ALA A 55 -12.25 -5.03 1.22
N ILE A 56 -13.14 -4.18 1.70
CA ILE A 56 -14.54 -4.09 1.26
C ILE A 56 -14.79 -2.71 0.70
N ARG A 57 -15.45 -2.64 -0.45
CA ARG A 57 -15.97 -1.39 -0.99
C ARG A 57 -17.49 -1.44 -0.96
N LEU A 58 -18.07 -0.51 -0.22
CA LEU A 58 -19.51 -0.36 -0.04
C LEU A 58 -20.06 0.67 -1.00
N GLY A 59 -21.30 0.47 -1.44
CA GLY A 59 -22.17 1.48 -2.03
C GLY A 59 -22.90 2.31 -0.97
N GLN A 60 -23.77 3.21 -1.43
CA GLN A 60 -24.60 4.03 -0.54
C GLN A 60 -25.57 3.16 0.26
N GLY A 61 -25.54 3.30 1.58
CA GLY A 61 -26.42 2.57 2.50
C GLY A 61 -26.10 1.07 2.65
N GLU A 62 -25.02 0.58 2.02
CA GLU A 62 -24.55 -0.78 2.25
C GLU A 62 -23.82 -0.89 3.60
N GLU A 63 -23.87 -2.08 4.18
CA GLU A 63 -23.23 -2.41 5.45
C GLU A 63 -22.06 -3.36 5.24
N VAL A 64 -21.11 -3.31 6.16
CA VAL A 64 -20.01 -4.29 6.20
C VAL A 64 -20.59 -5.67 6.53
N PRO A 65 -20.29 -6.74 5.77
CA PRO A 65 -20.79 -8.07 6.05
C PRO A 65 -20.33 -8.61 7.41
N ASP A 66 -21.21 -9.35 8.08
CA ASP A 66 -20.98 -9.91 9.41
C ASP A 66 -19.73 -10.80 9.49
N GLU A 67 -19.35 -11.46 8.39
CA GLU A 67 -18.17 -12.32 8.35
C GLU A 67 -16.87 -11.52 8.55
N ALA A 68 -16.83 -10.28 8.05
CA ALA A 68 -15.68 -9.40 8.21
C ALA A 68 -15.55 -8.92 9.67
N TRP A 69 -16.67 -8.57 10.31
CA TRP A 69 -16.71 -8.24 11.74
C TRP A 69 -16.32 -9.44 12.59
N THR A 70 -16.87 -10.61 12.30
CA THR A 70 -16.57 -11.86 13.02
C THR A 70 -15.10 -12.22 12.93
N CYS A 71 -14.46 -12.03 11.77
CA CYS A 71 -13.03 -12.23 11.61
C CYS A 71 -12.21 -11.32 12.53
N LEU A 72 -12.57 -10.03 12.60
CA LEU A 72 -11.93 -9.03 13.44
C LEU A 72 -12.13 -9.32 14.93
N ASP A 73 -13.35 -9.65 15.34
CA ASP A 73 -13.69 -10.02 16.72
C ASP A 73 -12.90 -11.26 17.17
N ALA A 74 -12.80 -12.28 16.32
CA ALA A 74 -11.99 -13.46 16.61
C ALA A 74 -10.51 -13.14 16.78
N ALA A 75 -9.98 -12.19 16.00
CA ALA A 75 -8.60 -11.74 16.14
C ALA A 75 -8.39 -10.91 17.41
N LEU A 76 -9.32 -10.00 17.74
CA LEU A 76 -9.34 -9.21 18.97
C LEU A 76 -9.33 -10.12 20.20
N ALA A 77 -10.23 -11.11 20.25
CA ALA A 77 -10.36 -12.04 21.37
C ALA A 77 -9.12 -12.93 21.55
N SER A 78 -8.40 -13.23 20.46
CA SER A 78 -7.18 -14.05 20.51
C SER A 78 -5.88 -13.23 20.54
N GLY A 79 -5.97 -11.89 20.61
CA GLY A 79 -4.82 -10.98 20.58
C GLY A 79 -4.00 -11.06 19.29
N ARG A 80 -4.55 -11.62 18.21
CA ARG A 80 -3.87 -11.74 16.92
C ARG A 80 -3.94 -10.42 16.16
N ALA A 81 -2.81 -10.01 15.59
CA ALA A 81 -2.76 -8.84 14.72
C ALA A 81 -3.56 -9.10 13.43
N THR A 82 -4.61 -8.32 13.18
CA THR A 82 -5.36 -8.35 11.91
C THR A 82 -5.88 -6.97 11.52
N THR A 83 -6.25 -6.83 10.24
CA THR A 83 -6.80 -5.59 9.68
C THR A 83 -8.01 -5.84 8.81
N LEU A 84 -9.02 -4.96 8.88
CA LEU A 84 -10.09 -4.83 7.88
C LEU A 84 -10.03 -3.43 7.26
N VAL A 85 -10.12 -3.35 5.94
CA VAL A 85 -10.25 -2.08 5.22
C VAL A 85 -11.66 -1.97 4.66
N VAL A 86 -12.32 -0.84 4.88
CA VAL A 86 -13.65 -0.54 4.38
C VAL A 86 -13.60 0.80 3.64
N THR A 87 -14.02 0.83 2.39
CA THR A 87 -14.23 2.06 1.63
C THR A 87 -15.72 2.30 1.50
N ARG A 88 -16.19 3.47 1.91
CA ARG A 88 -17.58 3.91 1.71
C ARG A 88 -17.63 5.29 1.05
N PRO A 89 -18.62 5.58 0.20
CA PRO A 89 -18.76 6.89 -0.41
C PRO A 89 -19.35 7.91 0.58
N THR A 90 -18.97 9.18 0.45
CA THR A 90 -19.75 10.34 0.93
C THR A 90 -21.03 10.46 0.12
N VAL A 91 -21.95 11.38 0.47
CA VAL A 91 -23.20 11.59 -0.29
C VAL A 91 -22.89 11.99 -1.75
N GLU A 92 -21.83 12.75 -1.97
CA GLU A 92 -21.35 13.23 -3.26
C GLU A 92 -20.59 12.16 -4.05
N GLY A 93 -20.23 11.04 -3.39
CA GLY A 93 -19.56 9.90 -4.01
C GLY A 93 -18.05 9.81 -3.76
N ASP A 94 -17.48 10.75 -3.01
CA ASP A 94 -16.05 10.73 -2.70
C ASP A 94 -15.72 9.60 -1.71
N PRO A 95 -14.59 8.90 -1.86
CA PRO A 95 -14.29 7.76 -1.02
C PRO A 95 -13.77 8.19 0.36
N VAL A 96 -14.33 7.59 1.41
CA VAL A 96 -13.76 7.57 2.76
C VAL A 96 -13.27 6.16 3.05
N VAL A 97 -12.00 6.02 3.44
CA VAL A 97 -11.38 4.74 3.76
C VAL A 97 -11.26 4.59 5.28
N LEU A 98 -11.88 3.57 5.85
CA LEU A 98 -11.76 3.18 7.25
C LEU A 98 -10.90 1.93 7.36
N THR A 99 -9.84 1.99 8.15
CA THR A 99 -8.98 0.84 8.46
C THR A 99 -9.12 0.48 9.93
N TYR A 100 -9.67 -0.70 10.20
CA TYR A 100 -9.84 -1.26 11.54
C TYR A 100 -8.69 -2.20 11.84
N ARG A 101 -7.96 -1.97 12.93
CA ARG A 101 -6.81 -2.76 13.35
C ARG A 101 -6.96 -3.24 14.78
N VAL A 102 -6.60 -4.49 15.02
CA VAL A 102 -6.53 -5.09 16.36
C VAL A 102 -5.22 -5.86 16.52
N GLY A 103 -4.79 -6.06 17.76
CA GLY A 103 -3.57 -6.82 18.09
C GLY A 103 -2.26 -6.12 17.72
N GLY A 104 -1.14 -6.83 17.86
CA GLY A 104 0.18 -6.25 17.66
C GLY A 104 0.51 -5.20 18.72
N ASP A 105 0.75 -3.96 18.28
CA ASP A 105 0.96 -2.78 19.11
C ASP A 105 -0.35 -2.08 19.53
N VAL A 106 -1.48 -2.47 18.94
CA VAL A 106 -2.79 -1.90 19.23
C VAL A 106 -3.42 -2.58 20.45
N ARG A 107 -3.75 -1.77 21.47
CA ARG A 107 -4.60 -2.21 22.60
C ARG A 107 -6.07 -1.94 22.27
N GLY A 108 -6.89 -2.99 22.26
CA GLY A 108 -8.30 -2.91 21.85
C GLY A 108 -8.41 -2.77 20.33
N LEU A 109 -9.08 -1.72 19.88
CA LEU A 109 -9.28 -1.40 18.48
C LEU A 109 -8.60 -0.06 18.11
N GLU A 110 -7.99 0.01 16.94
CA GLU A 110 -7.58 1.24 16.28
C GLU A 110 -8.40 1.42 15.01
N ILE A 111 -8.92 2.62 14.79
CA ILE A 111 -9.67 3.00 13.59
C ILE A 111 -8.91 4.14 12.94
N VAL A 112 -8.47 3.95 11.71
CA VAL A 112 -7.88 5.00 10.88
C VAL A 112 -8.89 5.39 9.82
N THR A 113 -9.33 6.64 9.84
CA THR A 113 -10.24 7.22 8.84
C THR A 113 -9.43 8.13 7.93
N ASP A 114 -9.42 7.83 6.64
CA ASP A 114 -8.85 8.68 5.59
C ASP A 114 -10.00 9.22 4.73
N ASP A 115 -10.32 10.49 4.92
CA ASP A 115 -11.28 11.26 4.14
C ASP A 115 -10.58 12.34 3.29
N SER A 116 -9.27 12.22 3.07
CA SER A 116 -8.49 13.19 2.30
C SER A 116 -8.96 13.37 0.86
N ALA A 117 -9.69 12.38 0.33
CA ALA A 117 -10.29 12.40 -0.99
C ALA A 117 -11.68 13.06 -1.03
N ASP A 118 -12.26 13.43 0.12
CA ASP A 118 -13.50 14.22 0.18
C ASP A 118 -13.22 15.67 -0.23
N ALA A 119 -13.65 16.02 -1.44
CA ALA A 119 -13.46 17.33 -2.02
C ALA A 119 -14.39 18.39 -1.40
N PHE A 120 -15.48 17.96 -0.76
CA PHE A 120 -16.50 18.82 -0.17
C PHE A 120 -16.30 19.04 1.33
N ALA A 121 -15.48 18.21 1.98
CA ALA A 121 -15.01 18.47 3.34
C ALA A 121 -14.20 19.77 3.44
N ALA A 122 -14.34 20.44 4.59
CA ALA A 122 -13.55 21.63 4.88
C ALA A 122 -12.04 21.29 4.83
N PRO A 123 -11.18 22.09 4.16
CA PRO A 123 -9.77 21.72 3.96
C PRO A 123 -8.98 21.43 5.24
N GLN A 124 -9.32 22.10 6.34
CA GLN A 124 -8.72 21.89 7.66
C GLN A 124 -9.28 20.69 8.43
N ALA A 125 -10.40 20.14 7.98
CA ALA A 125 -11.08 19.03 8.63
C ALA A 125 -10.84 17.69 7.92
N ARG A 126 -10.48 17.70 6.63
CA ARG A 126 -10.13 16.49 5.87
C ARG A 126 -8.70 16.02 6.14
N GLY A 127 -8.46 14.73 6.05
CA GLY A 127 -7.14 14.13 6.15
C GLY A 127 -7.19 12.71 6.67
N VAL A 128 -6.16 12.36 7.46
CA VAL A 128 -6.08 11.07 8.13
C VAL A 128 -6.30 11.30 9.62
N HIS A 129 -7.30 10.63 10.17
CA HIS A 129 -7.70 10.69 11.56
C HIS A 129 -7.51 9.31 12.18
N VAL A 130 -6.94 9.27 13.39
CA VAL A 130 -6.74 8.02 14.11
C VAL A 130 -7.51 8.06 15.41
N GLU A 131 -8.30 7.03 15.66
CA GLU A 131 -8.97 6.79 16.92
C GLU A 131 -8.47 5.49 17.55
N ARG A 132 -8.24 5.51 18.87
CA ARG A 132 -7.92 4.31 19.65
C ARG A 132 -9.03 4.05 20.66
N CYS A 133 -9.56 2.84 20.65
CA CYS A 133 -10.70 2.39 21.44
C CYS A 133 -10.28 1.20 22.32
N PRO A 134 -9.53 1.43 23.42
CA PRO A 134 -8.93 0.38 24.25
C PRO A 134 -9.93 -0.48 25.02
N GLY A 135 -11.15 0.01 25.26
CA GLY A 135 -12.22 -0.73 25.94
C GLY A 135 -13.06 -1.62 25.02
N THR A 136 -12.73 -1.67 23.73
CA THR A 136 -13.50 -2.42 22.74
C THR A 136 -13.40 -3.92 22.99
N VAL A 137 -14.57 -4.56 23.11
CA VAL A 137 -14.71 -6.02 23.22
C VAL A 137 -15.43 -6.63 22.02
N ARG A 138 -16.19 -5.83 21.26
CA ARG A 138 -16.75 -6.17 19.94
C ARG A 138 -16.46 -5.03 18.98
N VAL A 139 -15.88 -5.31 17.83
CA VAL A 139 -15.39 -4.30 16.88
C VAL A 139 -16.54 -3.51 16.25
N VAL A 140 -17.70 -4.12 16.05
CA VAL A 140 -18.92 -3.45 15.57
C VAL A 140 -19.49 -2.44 16.59
N GLU A 141 -19.08 -2.54 17.86
CA GLU A 141 -19.45 -1.61 18.94
C GLU A 141 -18.19 -1.07 19.65
N PRO A 142 -17.43 -0.17 19.01
CA PRO A 142 -16.23 0.41 19.61
C PRO A 142 -16.52 1.09 20.96
N ARG A 143 -15.60 0.95 21.93
CA ARG A 143 -15.73 1.55 23.27
C ARG A 143 -14.47 2.29 23.69
N ASP A 144 -14.67 3.32 24.51
CA ASP A 144 -13.62 4.20 25.04
C ASP A 144 -12.76 4.87 23.96
N CYS A 145 -13.37 5.16 22.80
CA CYS A 145 -12.69 5.77 21.67
C CYS A 145 -12.24 7.19 21.97
N ARG A 146 -11.04 7.51 21.50
CA ARG A 146 -10.47 8.86 21.53
C ARG A 146 -9.60 9.07 20.31
N THR A 147 -9.69 10.25 19.73
CA THR A 147 -8.77 10.72 18.70
C THR A 147 -7.36 10.80 19.26
N VAL A 148 -6.38 10.41 18.46
CA VAL A 148 -4.95 10.55 18.77
C VAL A 148 -4.28 11.30 17.64
N ASP A 149 -3.37 12.20 17.98
CA ASP A 149 -2.57 12.88 16.97
C ASP A 149 -1.67 11.85 16.25
N PRO A 150 -1.60 11.87 14.91
CA PRO A 150 -0.58 11.13 14.20
C PRO A 150 0.76 11.82 14.51
N GLY A 151 1.53 11.20 15.42
CA GLY A 151 2.81 11.75 15.91
C GLY A 151 3.90 11.89 14.84
#